data_AF-A0A9D2GGZ4-F1
#
_entry.id   AF-A0A9D2GGZ4-F1
#
_cell.length_a   1.000
_cell.length_b   1.000
_cell.length_c   1.000
_cell.angle_alpha   90.00
_cell.angle_beta   90.00
_cell.angle_gamma   90.00
#
_symmetry.space_group_name_H-M   'P 1'
#
loop_
_entity.id
_entity.type
_entity.pdbx_description
1 polymer ?
#
loop_
_entity_poly.entity_id
_entity_poly.type
_entity_poly.pdbx_seq_one_letter_code
_entity_poly.pdbx_strand_id
1 'polypeptide(L)'
;MNEKSFYTRIHTLGRITVVLALICFMAVPFGLSIVYDQPLNLAACIENGAPIFLTFAISGICENLSFMPIIGSGALYMACVTGNVSNMKIPAAVNAMDVAGYAPGTERADVISIIAVAASTFVTTAIVFLGMLFLAPLFEPIYNIPFLQPAFANMVPALMGALVVPNVVKAPKQAIVPILLPIAVIFIVGRTFFSSYQSYIMMIVIIFSALYSYALHRKGII
;
A
#
# COMPACT_ATOMS: atom_id res chain seq x y z
N MET A 1 15.89 0.61 31.52
CA MET A 1 14.45 0.56 31.20
C MET A 1 14.15 -0.89 30.82
N ASN A 2 13.24 -1.58 31.51
CA ASN A 2 13.00 -3.01 31.24
C ASN A 2 12.53 -3.21 29.78
N GLU A 3 13.11 -4.16 29.05
CA GLU A 3 12.84 -4.44 27.63
C GLU A 3 11.33 -4.61 27.36
N LYS A 4 10.64 -5.36 28.23
CA LYS A 4 9.18 -5.53 28.19
C LYS A 4 8.41 -4.19 28.24
N SER A 5 8.93 -3.20 28.95
CA SER A 5 8.31 -1.86 29.04
C SER A 5 8.48 -1.07 27.74
N PHE A 6 9.63 -1.20 27.07
CA PHE A 6 9.91 -0.49 25.81
C PHE A 6 8.97 -0.96 24.69
N TYR A 7 8.91 -2.26 24.42
CA TYR A 7 8.02 -2.81 23.39
C TYR A 7 6.55 -2.59 23.71
N THR A 8 6.13 -2.73 24.98
CA THR A 8 4.74 -2.45 25.39
C THR A 8 4.35 -1.00 25.11
N ARG A 9 5.27 -0.06 25.33
CA ARG A 9 5.04 1.36 25.05
C ARG A 9 4.99 1.64 23.56
N ILE A 10 5.88 1.03 22.78
CA ILE A 10 5.86 1.11 21.31
C ILE A 10 4.53 0.59 20.76
N HIS A 11 4.05 -0.57 21.18
CA HIS A 11 2.79 -1.11 20.68
C HIS A 11 1.58 -0.29 21.11
N THR A 12 1.61 0.31 22.30
CA THR A 12 0.53 1.20 22.76
C THR A 12 0.49 2.48 21.94
N LEU A 13 1.63 3.17 21.80
CA LEU A 13 1.74 4.38 20.99
C LEU A 13 1.47 4.11 19.51
N GLY A 14 2.00 3.02 18.96
CA GLY A 14 1.80 2.59 17.58
C GLY A 14 0.32 2.37 17.27
N ARG A 15 -0.41 1.66 18.13
CA ARG A 15 -1.85 1.44 17.93
C ARG A 15 -2.66 2.74 18.01
N ILE A 16 -2.37 3.60 18.98
CA ILE A 16 -3.06 4.90 19.13
C ILE A 16 -2.82 5.77 17.88
N THR A 17 -1.57 5.88 17.43
CA THR A 17 -1.21 6.70 16.27
C THR A 17 -1.80 6.17 14.97
N VAL A 18 -1.83 4.85 14.76
CA VAL A 18 -2.49 4.24 13.60
C VAL A 18 -3.99 4.53 13.61
N VAL A 19 -4.67 4.37 14.75
CA VAL A 19 -6.11 4.66 14.86
C VAL A 19 -6.39 6.13 14.57
N LEU A 20 -5.59 7.04 15.12
CA LEU A 20 -5.74 8.47 14.89
C LEU A 20 -5.52 8.82 13.41
N ALA A 21 -4.50 8.25 12.77
CA ALA A 21 -4.23 8.44 11.36
C ALA A 21 -5.38 7.91 10.47
N LEU A 22 -5.95 6.75 10.80
CA LEU A 22 -7.10 6.20 10.09
C LEU A 22 -8.32 7.12 10.18
N ILE A 23 -8.59 7.69 11.36
CA ILE A 23 -9.66 8.68 11.55
C ILE A 23 -9.41 9.90 10.67
N CYS A 24 -8.18 10.42 10.64
CA CYS A 24 -7.81 11.55 9.78
C CYS A 24 -7.99 11.22 8.29
N PHE A 25 -7.61 10.03 7.84
CA PHE A 25 -7.80 9.61 6.44
C PHE A 25 -9.27 9.47 6.06
N MET A 26 -10.12 8.96 6.97
CA MET A 26 -11.56 8.89 6.73
C MET A 26 -12.21 10.27 6.78
N ALA A 27 -11.71 11.20 7.60
CA ALA A 27 -12.28 12.54 7.70
C ALA A 27 -12.21 13.34 6.39
N VAL A 28 -11.23 13.06 5.52
CA VAL A 28 -11.07 13.77 4.22
C VAL A 28 -12.27 13.58 3.29
N PRO A 29 -12.68 12.35 2.89
CA PRO A 29 -13.83 12.16 2.01
C PRO A 29 -15.15 12.66 2.62
N PHE A 30 -15.36 12.48 3.93
CA PHE A 30 -16.56 13.02 4.60
C PHE A 30 -16.54 14.55 4.62
N GLY A 31 -15.39 15.17 4.89
CA GLY A 31 -15.22 16.63 4.86
C GLY A 31 -15.47 17.21 3.46
N LEU A 32 -14.94 16.57 2.42
CA LEU A 32 -15.19 16.97 1.04
C LEU A 32 -16.68 16.81 0.65
N SER A 33 -17.33 15.73 1.07
CA SER A 33 -18.77 15.52 0.81
C SER A 33 -19.63 16.62 1.44
N ILE A 34 -19.28 17.10 2.64
CA ILE A 34 -19.97 18.22 3.29
C ILE A 34 -19.71 19.55 2.56
N VAL A 35 -18.47 19.81 2.14
CA VAL A 35 -18.10 21.08 1.47
C VAL A 35 -18.74 21.20 0.07
N TYR A 36 -18.87 20.07 -0.65
CA TYR A 36 -19.41 20.04 -2.01
C TYR A 36 -20.88 19.63 -2.09
N ASP A 37 -21.60 19.54 -0.95
CA ASP A 37 -23.01 19.13 -0.85
C ASP A 37 -23.36 17.83 -1.62
N GLN A 38 -22.39 16.91 -1.73
CA GLN A 38 -22.57 15.69 -2.53
C GLN A 38 -23.16 14.58 -1.66
N PRO A 39 -24.30 13.96 -2.05
CA PRO A 39 -24.94 12.92 -1.25
C PRO A 39 -24.04 11.69 -1.17
N LEU A 40 -23.60 11.36 0.04
CA LEU A 40 -22.74 10.21 0.28
C LEU A 40 -23.60 8.93 0.26
N ASN A 41 -23.63 8.25 -0.89
CA ASN A 41 -24.33 6.97 -1.02
C ASN A 41 -23.52 5.87 -0.31
N LEU A 42 -23.78 5.70 0.99
CA LEU A 42 -23.11 4.70 1.82
C LEU A 42 -23.25 3.27 1.26
N ALA A 43 -24.39 2.94 0.64
CA ALA A 43 -24.58 1.62 0.06
C ALA A 43 -23.59 1.37 -1.08
N ALA A 44 -23.44 2.33 -2.00
CA ALA A 44 -22.46 2.25 -3.08
C ALA A 44 -21.02 2.27 -2.57
N CYS A 45 -20.72 3.05 -1.51
CA CYS A 45 -19.40 3.07 -0.89
C CYS A 45 -19.02 1.72 -0.30
N ILE A 46 -19.94 1.03 0.37
CA ILE A 46 -19.69 -0.29 0.95
C ILE A 46 -19.58 -1.34 -0.16
N GLU A 47 -20.47 -1.32 -1.15
CA GLU A 47 -20.47 -2.28 -2.26
C GLU A 47 -19.15 -2.25 -3.05
N ASN A 48 -18.65 -1.05 -3.36
CA ASN A 48 -17.40 -0.88 -4.11
C ASN A 48 -16.16 -0.93 -3.20
N GLY A 49 -16.29 -0.53 -1.93
CA GLY A 49 -15.18 -0.43 -0.98
C GLY A 49 -14.82 -1.75 -0.30
N ALA A 50 -15.80 -2.59 0.05
CA ALA A 50 -15.56 -3.86 0.75
C ALA A 50 -14.58 -4.82 0.02
N PRO A 51 -14.66 -5.00 -1.32
CA PRO A 51 -13.74 -5.86 -2.05
C PRO A 51 -12.32 -5.31 -2.10
N ILE A 52 -12.18 -4.00 -2.29
CA ILE A 52 -10.90 -3.28 -2.27
C ILE A 52 -10.29 -3.44 -0.87
N PHE A 53 -11.06 -3.13 0.17
CA PHE A 53 -10.64 -3.27 1.55
C PHE A 53 -10.16 -4.68 1.86
N LEU A 54 -10.92 -5.72 1.48
CA LEU A 54 -10.54 -7.11 1.73
C LEU A 54 -9.23 -7.47 1.02
N THR A 55 -9.08 -7.06 -0.24
CA THR A 55 -7.87 -7.35 -1.04
C THR A 55 -6.63 -6.69 -0.43
N PHE A 56 -6.72 -5.39 -0.10
CA PHE A 56 -5.60 -4.65 0.48
C PHE A 56 -5.35 -5.01 1.95
N ALA A 57 -6.37 -5.44 2.70
CA ALA A 57 -6.19 -5.91 4.07
C ALA A 57 -5.33 -7.18 4.14
N ILE A 58 -5.60 -8.16 3.26
CA ILE A 58 -4.79 -9.39 3.18
C ILE A 58 -3.35 -9.03 2.81
N SER A 59 -3.16 -8.20 1.78
CA SER A 59 -1.82 -7.74 1.37
C SER A 59 -1.11 -7.02 2.51
N GLY A 60 -1.80 -6.12 3.22
CA GLY A 60 -1.23 -5.37 4.34
C GLY A 60 -0.81 -6.26 5.50
N ILE A 61 -1.58 -7.31 5.83
CA ILE A 61 -1.19 -8.30 6.84
C ILE A 61 0.08 -9.03 6.41
N CYS A 62 0.12 -9.53 5.17
CA CYS A 62 1.29 -10.22 4.63
C CYS A 62 2.54 -9.33 4.62
N GLU A 63 2.41 -8.08 4.19
CA GLU A 63 3.51 -7.11 4.14
C GLU A 63 4.03 -6.80 5.56
N ASN A 64 3.12 -6.55 6.51
CA ASN A 64 3.49 -6.27 7.90
C ASN A 64 4.21 -7.46 8.56
N LEU A 65 3.74 -8.68 8.35
CA LEU A 65 4.38 -9.89 8.88
C LEU A 65 5.75 -10.14 8.23
N SER A 66 5.91 -9.80 6.94
CA SER A 66 7.17 -9.98 6.23
C SER A 66 8.24 -8.97 6.65
N PHE A 67 7.82 -7.77 7.03
CA PHE A 67 8.73 -6.67 7.34
C PHE A 67 9.04 -6.48 8.81
N MET A 68 8.17 -6.95 9.70
CA MET A 68 8.41 -6.91 11.14
C MET A 68 9.77 -7.51 11.56
N PRO A 69 10.23 -8.67 11.01
CA PRO A 69 11.54 -9.24 11.35
C PRO A 69 12.73 -8.42 10.83
N ILE A 70 12.52 -7.54 9.84
CA ILE A 70 13.57 -6.79 9.19
C ILE A 70 13.81 -5.46 9.90
N ILE A 71 12.74 -4.69 10.14
CA ILE A 71 12.84 -3.29 10.60
C ILE A 71 12.35 -3.07 12.04
N GLY A 72 11.80 -4.11 12.68
CA GLY A 72 11.25 -4.02 14.03
C GLY A 72 9.85 -3.38 14.09
N SER A 73 9.17 -3.55 15.23
CA SER A 73 7.76 -3.16 15.38
C SER A 73 7.54 -1.64 15.39
N GLY A 74 8.47 -0.88 15.97
CA GLY A 74 8.35 0.58 16.07
C GLY A 74 8.46 1.27 14.70
N ALA A 75 9.45 0.87 13.90
CA ALA A 75 9.65 1.40 12.56
C ALA A 75 8.50 0.98 11.63
N LEU A 76 8.01 -0.25 11.78
CA LEU A 76 6.90 -0.76 10.99
C LEU A 76 5.62 0.06 11.19
N TYR A 77 5.21 0.37 12.43
CA TYR A 77 4.01 1.21 12.67
C TYR A 77 4.08 2.55 11.92
N MET A 78 5.23 3.22 11.94
CA MET A 78 5.42 4.48 11.22
C MET A 78 5.45 4.29 9.71
N ALA A 79 6.14 3.26 9.23
CA ALA A 79 6.24 2.95 7.81
C ALA A 79 4.86 2.65 7.20
N CYS A 80 4.02 1.88 7.89
CA CYS A 80 2.68 1.51 7.41
C CYS A 80 1.76 2.74 7.28
N VAL A 81 1.81 3.67 8.24
CA VAL A 81 0.97 4.89 8.19
C VAL A 81 1.42 5.84 7.08
N THR A 82 2.72 5.88 6.81
CA THR A 82 3.32 6.88 5.91
C THR A 82 3.50 6.37 4.49
N GLY A 83 3.36 5.06 4.29
CA GLY A 83 3.37 4.41 2.99
C GLY A 83 4.76 4.19 2.41
N ASN A 84 4.78 3.61 1.20
CA ASN A 84 5.97 3.28 0.43
C ASN A 84 7.03 2.46 1.19
N VAL A 85 6.54 1.50 1.99
CA VAL A 85 7.36 0.68 2.90
C VAL A 85 8.44 -0.08 2.13
N SER A 86 8.00 -0.85 1.12
CA SER A 86 8.86 -1.72 0.31
C SER A 86 9.94 -0.99 -0.49
N ASN A 87 9.67 0.20 -1.04
CA ASN A 87 10.63 0.84 -1.96
C ASN A 87 11.55 1.86 -1.30
N MET A 88 11.13 2.50 -0.21
CA MET A 88 11.92 3.55 0.44
C MET A 88 12.23 3.27 1.90
N LYS A 89 11.27 2.81 2.70
CA LYS A 89 11.46 2.67 4.15
C LYS A 89 12.33 1.48 4.52
N ILE A 90 12.07 0.32 3.90
CA ILE A 90 12.85 -0.90 4.13
C ILE A 90 14.31 -0.70 3.71
N PRO A 91 14.64 -0.25 2.47
CA PRO A 91 16.03 -0.03 2.09
C PRO A 91 16.73 1.04 2.92
N ALA A 92 16.03 2.12 3.30
CA ALA A 92 16.61 3.16 4.15
C ALA A 92 16.95 2.64 5.56
N ALA A 93 16.07 1.82 6.15
CA ALA A 93 16.30 1.20 7.45
C ALA A 93 17.44 0.18 7.38
N VAL A 94 17.44 -0.72 6.39
CA VAL A 94 18.49 -1.73 6.20
C VAL A 94 19.85 -1.08 5.99
N ASN A 95 19.95 -0.09 5.10
CA ASN A 95 21.19 0.63 4.87
C ASN A 95 21.69 1.36 6.14
N ALA A 96 20.79 1.95 6.94
CA ALA A 96 21.17 2.59 8.19
C ALA A 96 21.68 1.58 9.24
N MET A 97 21.07 0.41 9.31
CA MET A 97 21.52 -0.68 10.19
C MET A 97 22.88 -1.24 9.74
N ASP A 98 23.10 -1.41 8.44
CA ASP A 98 24.36 -1.87 7.85
C ASP A 98 25.50 -0.88 8.11
N VAL A 99 25.27 0.42 7.91
CA VAL A 99 26.25 1.49 8.20
C VAL A 99 26.59 1.54 9.70
N ALA A 100 25.63 1.26 10.56
CA ALA A 100 25.84 1.20 12.00
C ALA A 100 26.45 -0.14 12.49
N GLY A 101 26.57 -1.14 11.61
CA GLY A 101 27.17 -2.44 11.92
C GLY A 101 26.30 -3.35 12.78
N TYR A 102 24.97 -3.21 12.76
CA TYR A 102 24.06 -4.04 13.54
C TYR A 102 23.18 -4.91 12.66
N ALA A 103 23.08 -6.19 13.00
CA ALA A 103 22.19 -7.12 12.31
C ALA A 103 20.70 -6.83 12.64
N PRO A 104 19.78 -7.05 11.67
CA PRO A 104 18.34 -6.99 11.91
C PRO A 104 17.90 -7.89 13.07
N GLY A 105 16.91 -7.44 13.85
CA GLY A 105 16.39 -8.16 15.01
C GLY A 105 17.17 -7.96 16.32
N THR A 106 18.22 -7.13 16.32
CA THR A 106 18.87 -6.67 17.56
C THR A 106 18.22 -5.38 18.07
N GLU A 107 18.20 -5.15 19.39
CA GLU A 107 17.56 -3.95 19.96
C GLU A 107 18.14 -2.63 19.42
N ARG A 108 19.46 -2.61 19.18
CA ARG A 108 20.13 -1.43 18.62
C ARG A 108 19.72 -1.21 17.16
N ALA A 109 19.59 -2.27 16.37
CA ALA A 109 19.10 -2.20 15.00
C ALA A 109 17.66 -1.68 14.95
N ASP A 110 16.78 -2.13 15.85
CA ASP A 110 15.39 -1.64 15.94
C ASP A 110 15.34 -0.13 16.22
N VAL A 111 16.18 0.38 17.13
CA VAL A 111 16.25 1.83 17.41
C VAL A 111 16.77 2.62 16.20
N ILE A 112 17.81 2.12 15.52
CA ILE A 112 18.35 2.76 14.31
C ILE A 112 17.32 2.77 13.19
N SER A 113 16.61 1.65 13.01
CA SER A 113 15.51 1.51 12.05
C SER A 113 14.38 2.51 12.31
N ILE A 114 13.98 2.69 13.58
CA ILE A 114 13.00 3.71 13.98
C ILE A 114 13.46 5.12 13.54
N ILE A 115 14.71 5.48 13.80
CA ILE A 115 15.26 6.79 13.43
C ILE A 115 15.31 6.96 11.91
N ALA A 116 15.78 5.94 11.19
CA ALA A 116 15.90 5.94 9.74
C ALA A 116 14.52 6.09 9.06
N VAL A 117 13.52 5.34 9.52
CA VAL A 117 12.16 5.44 9.00
C VAL A 117 11.53 6.79 9.35
N ALA A 118 11.73 7.30 10.57
CA ALA A 118 11.23 8.62 10.96
C ALA A 118 11.82 9.74 10.08
N ALA A 119 13.13 9.73 9.86
CA ALA A 119 13.81 10.70 8.98
C ALA A 119 13.32 10.59 7.53
N SER A 120 13.24 9.36 7.00
CA SER A 120 12.69 9.12 5.67
C SER A 120 11.26 9.66 5.55
N THR A 121 10.41 9.42 6.55
CA THR A 121 9.03 9.89 6.57
C THR A 121 8.95 11.39 6.60
N PHE A 122 9.73 12.04 7.46
CA PHE A 122 9.75 13.49 7.52
C PHE A 122 10.13 14.10 6.16
N VAL A 123 11.19 13.59 5.52
CA VAL A 123 11.63 14.06 4.21
C VAL A 123 10.57 13.81 3.14
N THR A 124 9.97 12.61 3.08
CA THR A 124 8.91 12.32 2.10
C THR A 124 7.72 13.24 2.28
N THR A 125 7.23 13.41 3.52
CA THR A 125 6.09 14.27 3.81
C THR A 125 6.38 15.73 3.46
N ALA A 126 7.58 16.23 3.80
CA ALA A 126 7.98 17.58 3.46
C ALA A 126 8.04 17.80 1.94
N ILE A 127 8.64 16.88 1.19
CA ILE A 127 8.72 16.98 -0.27
C ILE A 127 7.33 16.93 -0.90
N VAL A 128 6.45 16.03 -0.45
CA VAL A 128 5.08 15.93 -0.96
C VAL A 128 4.28 17.19 -0.64
N PHE A 129 4.41 17.72 0.58
CA PHE A 129 3.73 18.95 1.00
C PHE A 129 4.17 20.17 0.18
N LEU A 130 5.49 20.37 0.05
CA LEU A 130 6.04 21.44 -0.78
C LEU A 130 5.65 21.25 -2.25
N GLY A 131 5.67 20.01 -2.73
CA GLY A 131 5.24 19.63 -4.06
C GLY A 131 3.80 20.07 -4.32
N MET A 132 2.87 19.71 -3.44
CA MET A 132 1.48 20.13 -3.56
C MET A 132 1.33 21.66 -3.47
N LEU A 133 2.01 22.33 -2.54
CA LEU A 133 1.88 23.76 -2.34
C LEU A 133 2.36 24.60 -3.54
N PHE A 134 3.49 24.20 -4.14
CA PHE A 134 4.10 24.97 -5.23
C PHE A 134 3.73 24.46 -6.62
N LEU A 135 3.59 23.15 -6.84
CA LEU A 135 3.23 22.61 -8.16
C LEU A 135 1.74 22.75 -8.46
N ALA A 136 0.83 22.69 -7.47
CA ALA A 136 -0.61 22.81 -7.74
C ALA A 136 -0.98 24.06 -8.57
N PRO A 137 -0.56 25.29 -8.21
CA PRO A 137 -0.90 26.48 -9.00
C PRO A 137 -0.19 26.53 -10.37
N LEU A 138 0.98 25.89 -10.50
CA LEU A 138 1.71 25.79 -11.77
C LEU A 138 1.09 24.76 -12.73
N PHE A 139 0.48 23.71 -12.19
CA PHE A 139 -0.14 22.63 -12.98
C PHE A 139 -1.59 22.92 -13.38
N GLU A 140 -2.29 23.83 -12.70
CA GLU A 140 -3.64 24.26 -13.08
C GLU A 140 -3.78 24.67 -14.57
N PRO A 141 -2.90 25.51 -15.15
CA PRO A 141 -3.00 25.86 -16.57
C PRO A 141 -2.65 24.69 -17.50
N ILE A 142 -1.76 23.78 -17.08
CA ILE A 142 -1.37 22.59 -17.86
C ILE A 142 -2.50 21.57 -17.89
N TYR A 143 -3.21 21.41 -16.77
CA TYR A 143 -4.34 20.52 -16.64
C TYR A 143 -5.45 20.87 -17.65
N ASN A 144 -5.74 22.15 -17.86
CA ASN A 144 -6.81 22.61 -18.75
C ASN A 144 -6.49 22.50 -20.25
N ILE A 145 -5.30 22.04 -20.64
CA ILE A 145 -4.93 21.88 -22.06
C ILE A 145 -5.70 20.68 -22.66
N PRO A 146 -6.54 20.86 -23.69
CA PRO A 146 -7.38 19.80 -24.26
C PRO A 146 -6.60 18.59 -24.79
N PHE A 147 -5.37 18.82 -25.26
CA PHE A 147 -4.48 17.77 -25.74
C PHE A 147 -3.99 16.82 -24.63
N LEU A 148 -3.84 17.31 -23.39
CA LEU A 148 -3.30 16.52 -22.26
C LEU A 148 -4.40 15.86 -21.41
N GLN A 149 -5.65 16.27 -21.58
CA GLN A 149 -6.81 15.69 -20.89
C GLN A 149 -6.90 14.15 -20.98
N PRO A 150 -6.65 13.49 -22.13
CA PRO A 150 -6.66 12.03 -22.20
C PRO A 150 -5.57 11.37 -21.35
N ALA A 151 -4.42 12.03 -21.16
CA ALA A 151 -3.34 11.52 -20.31
C ALA A 151 -3.73 11.62 -18.83
N PHE A 152 -4.35 12.72 -18.42
CA PHE A 152 -4.84 12.91 -17.06
C PHE A 152 -6.00 11.95 -16.71
N ALA A 153 -6.90 11.68 -17.66
CA ALA A 153 -7.98 10.70 -17.48
C ALA A 153 -7.47 9.27 -17.24
N ASN A 154 -6.31 8.92 -17.79
CA ASN A 154 -5.70 7.59 -17.64
C ASN A 154 -4.65 7.51 -16.51
N MET A 155 -4.57 8.54 -15.65
CA MET A 155 -3.59 8.57 -14.57
C MET A 155 -3.81 7.44 -13.56
N VAL A 156 -5.06 7.15 -13.17
CA VAL A 156 -5.37 6.09 -12.20
C VAL A 156 -4.96 4.70 -12.74
N PRO A 157 -5.36 4.28 -13.96
CA PRO A 157 -4.84 3.05 -14.57
C PRO A 157 -3.31 3.00 -14.67
N ALA A 158 -2.65 4.11 -15.03
CA ALA A 158 -1.20 4.16 -15.13
C ALA A 158 -0.52 3.97 -13.77
N LEU A 159 -1.03 4.58 -12.71
CA LEU A 159 -0.55 4.41 -11.34
C LEU A 159 -0.71 2.96 -10.88
N MET A 160 -1.88 2.34 -11.11
CA MET A 160 -2.10 0.93 -10.76
C MET A 160 -1.18 0.00 -11.54
N GLY A 161 -0.98 0.26 -12.84
CA GLY A 161 -0.04 -0.49 -13.67
C GLY A 161 1.40 -0.40 -13.16
N ALA A 162 1.86 0.80 -12.80
CA ALA A 162 3.19 1.02 -12.24
C ALA A 162 3.40 0.30 -10.90
N LEU A 163 2.36 0.10 -10.08
CA LEU A 163 2.44 -0.69 -8.86
C LEU A 163 2.51 -2.20 -9.12
N VAL A 164 1.85 -2.68 -10.17
CA VAL A 164 1.78 -4.12 -10.50
C VAL A 164 3.05 -4.60 -11.21
N VAL A 165 3.56 -3.85 -12.19
CA VAL A 165 4.68 -4.28 -13.05
C VAL A 165 5.92 -4.72 -12.28
N PRO A 166 6.43 -3.97 -11.27
CA PRO A 166 7.60 -4.40 -10.50
C PRO A 166 7.40 -5.73 -9.77
N ASN A 167 6.19 -6.00 -9.29
CA ASN A 167 5.87 -7.25 -8.60
C ASN A 167 5.80 -8.44 -9.58
N VAL A 168 5.28 -8.20 -10.78
CA VAL A 168 5.26 -9.19 -11.86
C VAL A 168 6.67 -9.54 -12.33
N VAL A 169 7.53 -8.53 -12.50
CA VAL A 169 8.91 -8.72 -12.95
C VAL A 169 9.75 -9.46 -11.91
N LYS A 170 9.53 -9.20 -10.61
CA LYS A 170 10.23 -9.92 -9.53
C LYS A 170 9.82 -11.39 -9.42
N ALA A 171 8.55 -11.72 -9.68
CA ALA A 171 8.02 -13.06 -9.54
C ALA A 171 7.17 -13.49 -10.75
N PRO A 172 7.76 -13.63 -11.96
CA PRO A 172 7.00 -13.86 -13.18
C PRO A 172 6.24 -15.19 -13.13
N LYS A 173 6.82 -16.23 -12.52
CA LYS A 173 6.15 -17.54 -12.38
C LYS A 173 4.92 -17.48 -11.47
N GLN A 174 4.91 -16.64 -10.44
CA GLN A 174 3.77 -16.49 -9.54
C GLN A 174 2.70 -15.57 -10.13
N ALA A 175 3.10 -14.60 -10.95
CA ALA A 175 2.21 -13.61 -11.55
C ALA A 175 1.35 -14.14 -12.72
N ILE A 176 1.68 -15.31 -13.28
CA ILE A 176 0.95 -15.89 -14.42
C ILE A 176 -0.54 -16.09 -14.11
N VAL A 177 -0.87 -16.73 -12.98
CA VAL A 177 -2.26 -17.03 -12.59
C VAL A 177 -3.09 -15.77 -12.30
N PRO A 178 -2.63 -14.81 -11.46
CA PRO A 178 -3.41 -13.60 -11.18
C PRO A 178 -3.57 -12.68 -12.40
N ILE A 179 -2.78 -12.84 -13.47
CA ILE A 179 -2.94 -12.09 -14.72
C ILE A 179 -3.82 -12.83 -15.73
N LEU A 180 -3.51 -14.11 -16.01
CA LEU A 180 -4.21 -14.85 -17.06
C LEU A 180 -5.64 -15.23 -16.68
N LEU A 181 -5.90 -15.50 -15.39
CA LEU A 181 -7.20 -15.97 -14.95
C LEU A 181 -8.29 -14.87 -15.08
N PRO A 182 -8.08 -13.62 -14.63
CA PRO A 182 -9.03 -12.54 -14.89
C PRO A 182 -9.22 -12.27 -16.39
N ILE A 183 -8.13 -12.30 -17.18
CA ILE A 183 -8.20 -12.08 -18.63
C ILE A 183 -9.06 -13.16 -19.30
N ALA A 184 -8.84 -14.42 -18.97
CA ALA A 184 -9.64 -15.54 -19.49
C ALA A 184 -11.12 -15.40 -19.11
N VAL A 185 -11.42 -15.02 -17.86
CA VAL A 185 -12.80 -14.79 -17.41
C VAL A 185 -13.47 -13.63 -18.16
N ILE A 186 -12.74 -12.54 -18.43
CA ILE A 186 -13.26 -11.42 -19.23
C ILE A 186 -13.61 -11.86 -20.66
N PHE A 187 -12.77 -12.71 -21.29
CA PHE A 187 -13.04 -13.21 -22.64
C PHE A 187 -14.20 -14.20 -22.70
N ILE A 188 -14.46 -14.97 -21.63
CA ILE A 188 -15.53 -15.98 -21.60
C ILE A 188 -16.88 -15.35 -21.25
N VAL A 189 -16.93 -14.47 -20.24
CA VAL A 189 -18.20 -13.97 -19.68
C VAL A 189 -18.56 -12.55 -20.16
N GLY A 190 -17.63 -11.87 -20.82
CA GLY A 190 -17.81 -10.52 -21.34
C GLY A 190 -17.60 -9.43 -20.29
N ARG A 191 -17.24 -8.22 -20.76
CA ARG A 191 -16.84 -7.08 -19.92
C ARG A 191 -17.97 -6.60 -18.99
N THR A 192 -19.21 -6.67 -19.44
CA THR A 192 -20.38 -6.22 -18.65
C THR A 192 -20.64 -7.11 -17.44
N PHE A 193 -20.54 -8.43 -17.58
CA PHE A 193 -20.68 -9.35 -16.46
C PHE A 193 -19.50 -9.25 -15.49
N PHE A 194 -18.28 -9.12 -16.03
CA PHE A 194 -17.09 -8.95 -15.20
C PHE A 194 -17.18 -7.69 -14.32
N SER A 195 -17.69 -6.58 -14.87
CA SER A 195 -17.85 -5.35 -14.10
C SER A 195 -18.85 -5.47 -12.95
N SER A 196 -19.95 -6.22 -13.12
CA SER A 196 -20.96 -6.42 -12.07
C SER A 196 -20.52 -7.39 -10.97
N TYR A 197 -19.70 -8.40 -11.30
CA TYR A 197 -19.25 -9.43 -10.36
C TYR A 197 -17.76 -9.35 -10.04
N GLN A 198 -17.10 -8.24 -10.37
CA GLN A 198 -15.66 -8.05 -10.24
C GLN A 198 -15.17 -8.42 -8.84
N SER A 199 -15.88 -7.97 -7.81
CA SER A 199 -15.58 -8.22 -6.41
C SER A 199 -15.45 -9.69 -6.05
N TYR A 200 -16.40 -10.51 -6.51
CA TYR A 200 -16.43 -11.94 -6.26
C TYR A 200 -15.37 -12.69 -7.07
N ILE A 201 -15.21 -12.30 -8.34
CA ILE A 201 -14.21 -12.89 -9.24
C ILE A 201 -12.79 -12.64 -8.72
N MET A 202 -12.50 -11.42 -8.25
CA MET A 202 -11.19 -11.08 -7.69
C MET A 202 -10.88 -11.86 -6.41
N MET A 203 -11.87 -12.10 -5.54
CA MET A 203 -11.66 -12.93 -4.35
C MET A 203 -11.30 -14.38 -4.73
N ILE A 204 -11.96 -14.94 -5.74
CA ILE A 204 -11.67 -16.28 -6.27
C ILE A 204 -10.25 -16.31 -6.87
N VAL A 205 -9.87 -15.30 -7.65
CA VAL A 205 -8.54 -15.18 -8.26
C VAL A 205 -7.45 -15.17 -7.19
N ILE A 206 -7.65 -14.46 -6.07
CA ILE A 206 -6.69 -14.43 -4.95
C ILE A 206 -6.49 -15.83 -4.36
N ILE A 207 -7.56 -16.57 -4.12
CA ILE A 207 -7.50 -17.93 -3.56
C ILE A 207 -6.74 -18.86 -4.52
N PHE A 208 -7.06 -18.84 -5.81
CA PHE A 208 -6.36 -19.65 -6.81
C PHE A 208 -4.89 -19.26 -6.96
N SER A 209 -4.58 -17.97 -6.89
CA SER A 209 -3.20 -17.46 -6.93
C SER A 209 -2.38 -17.93 -5.73
N ALA A 210 -2.97 -17.93 -4.53
CA ALA A 210 -2.34 -18.42 -3.32
C ALA A 210 -2.08 -19.93 -3.38
N LEU A 211 -3.08 -20.72 -3.82
CA LEU A 211 -2.96 -22.17 -3.99
C LEU A 211 -1.90 -22.54 -5.04
N TYR A 212 -1.84 -21.80 -6.14
CA TYR A 212 -0.85 -22.00 -7.19
C TYR A 212 0.57 -21.67 -6.70
N SER A 213 0.72 -20.56 -5.97
CA SER A 213 2.01 -20.18 -5.37
C SER A 213 2.47 -21.23 -4.35
N TYR A 214 1.56 -21.76 -3.53
CA TYR A 214 1.85 -22.86 -2.62
C TYR A 214 2.27 -24.15 -3.35
N ALA A 215 1.58 -24.49 -4.43
CA ALA A 215 1.91 -25.67 -5.24
C ALA A 215 3.28 -25.55 -5.91
N LEU A 216 3.66 -24.36 -6.38
CA LEU A 216 5.01 -24.12 -6.90
C LEU A 216 6.08 -24.20 -5.81
N HIS A 217 5.80 -23.67 -4.61
CA HIS A 217 6.73 -23.77 -3.49
C HIS A 217 6.97 -25.23 -3.08
N ARG A 218 5.90 -26.03 -3.00
CA ARG A 218 6.00 -27.47 -2.73
C ARG A 218 6.78 -28.24 -3.81
N LYS A 219 6.82 -27.73 -5.04
CA LYS A 219 7.60 -28.29 -6.16
C LYS A 219 9.04 -27.76 -6.23
N GLY A 220 9.46 -26.88 -5.32
CA GLY A 220 10.81 -26.30 -5.29
C GLY A 220 11.13 -25.39 -6.49
N ILE A 221 10.11 -24.88 -7.18
CA ILE A 221 10.28 -23.99 -8.34
C ILE A 221 10.46 -22.53 -7.88
N ILE A 222 10.11 -22.27 -6.60
CA ILE A 222 10.25 -21.04 -5.80
C ILE A 222 10.37 -21.41 -4.33
#